data_AF-A0A1H0VVW4-F1
#
_entry.id   AF-A0A1H0VVW4-F1
#
_cell.length_a   1.000
_cell.length_b   1.000
_cell.length_c   1.000
_cell.angle_alpha   90.00
_cell.angle_beta   90.00
_cell.angle_gamma   90.00
#
_symmetry.space_group_name_H-M   'P 1'
#
loop_
_entity.id
_entity.type
_entity.pdbx_description
1 polymer ?
#
loop_
_entity_poly.entity_id
_entity_poly.type
_entity_poly.pdbx_seq_one_letter_code
_entity_poly.pdbx_strand_id
1 'polypeptide(L)'
;MSLVRVHNFSVSLDGFGTGEGQQLDAPFGHAGSRLMKWAFETRTFREMGIHGESEGSFGVDEAFASTWRPGITTPGTRLRWSNQIPLARHQMGGRRRLV
;
A
#
# COMPACT_ATOMS: atom_id res chain seq x y z
N MET A 1 -11.32 26.27 13.81
CA MET A 1 -10.53 25.85 12.63
C MET A 1 -10.31 24.35 12.68
N SER A 2 -10.32 23.68 11.53
CA SER A 2 -9.95 22.26 11.42
C SER A 2 -8.43 22.10 11.38
N LEU A 3 -7.92 20.99 11.92
CA LEU A 3 -6.50 20.60 11.85
C LEU A 3 -6.28 19.60 10.72
N VAL A 4 -5.14 19.71 10.02
CA VAL A 4 -4.70 18.75 9.01
C VAL A 4 -3.70 17.78 9.64
N ARG A 5 -3.89 16.47 9.43
CA ARG A 5 -3.00 15.41 9.92
C ARG A 5 -2.32 14.69 8.75
N VAL A 6 -0.99 14.60 8.80
CA VAL A 6 -0.18 13.66 8.01
C VAL A 6 0.40 12.64 8.99
N HIS A 7 0.31 11.35 8.67
CA HIS A 7 0.84 10.25 9.49
C HIS A 7 1.23 9.08 8.60
N ASN A 8 1.96 8.11 9.15
CA ASN A 8 2.51 6.98 8.39
C ASN A 8 3.32 7.44 7.17
N PHE A 9 4.09 8.52 7.35
CA PHE A 9 4.89 9.17 6.33
C PHE A 9 6.37 9.01 6.67
N SER A 10 7.18 8.66 5.67
CA SER A 10 8.62 8.54 5.81
C SER A 10 9.33 9.65 5.06
N VAL A 11 10.40 10.17 5.67
CA VAL A 11 11.32 11.13 5.07
C VAL A 11 12.74 10.69 5.40
N SER A 12 13.65 10.89 4.46
CA SER A 12 15.07 10.69 4.70
C SER A 12 15.62 11.76 5.66
N LEU A 13 16.83 11.52 6.19
CA LEU A 13 17.48 12.45 7.12
C LEU A 13 17.75 13.82 6.49
N ASP A 14 17.95 13.86 5.19
CA ASP A 14 18.19 15.04 4.35
C ASP A 14 16.90 15.64 3.74
N GLY A 15 15.71 15.13 4.09
CA GLY A 15 14.44 15.80 3.81
C GLY A 15 13.68 15.34 2.55
N PHE A 16 14.01 14.17 2.00
CA PHE A 16 13.38 13.63 0.79
C PHE A 16 12.40 12.49 1.09
N GLY A 17 11.23 12.50 0.44
CA GLY A 17 10.24 11.42 0.52
C GLY A 17 10.46 10.28 -0.48
N THR A 18 11.43 10.43 -1.39
CA THR A 18 11.73 9.50 -2.49
C THR A 18 13.16 9.70 -2.95
N GLY A 19 13.72 8.72 -3.67
CA GLY A 19 15.02 8.86 -4.31
C GLY A 19 14.92 9.54 -5.68
N GLU A 20 16.05 10.06 -6.16
CA GLU A 20 16.21 10.53 -7.54
C GLU A 20 15.99 9.41 -8.56
N GLY A 21 15.49 9.78 -9.74
CA GLY A 21 15.31 8.86 -10.87
C GLY A 21 14.03 8.03 -10.79
N GLN A 22 12.94 8.60 -10.31
CA GLN A 22 11.64 7.93 -10.26
C GLN A 22 11.17 7.55 -11.66
N GLN A 23 10.77 6.30 -11.83
CA GLN A 23 10.21 5.74 -13.06
C GLN A 23 9.02 4.85 -12.72
N LEU A 24 8.27 4.40 -13.72
CA LEU A 24 7.11 3.53 -13.51
C LEU A 24 7.47 2.20 -12.85
N ASP A 25 8.63 1.64 -13.18
CA ASP A 25 9.19 0.41 -12.61
C ASP A 25 10.07 0.65 -11.37
N ALA A 26 10.47 1.91 -11.13
CA ALA A 26 11.22 2.35 -9.96
C ALA A 26 10.56 3.58 -9.30
N PRO A 27 9.38 3.43 -8.67
CA PRO A 27 8.58 4.57 -8.19
C PRO A 27 9.27 5.39 -7.09
N PHE A 28 10.22 4.79 -6.37
CA PHE A 28 11.03 5.45 -5.33
C PHE A 28 12.45 5.79 -5.78
N GLY A 29 12.73 5.69 -7.10
CA GLY A 29 14.06 5.91 -7.66
C GLY A 29 15.12 5.04 -6.98
N HIS A 30 16.33 5.58 -6.85
CA HIS A 30 17.46 4.86 -6.24
C HIS A 30 17.24 4.50 -4.75
N ALA A 31 16.31 5.15 -4.04
CA ALA A 31 16.04 4.88 -2.63
C ALA A 31 15.31 3.54 -2.43
N GLY A 32 14.62 3.05 -3.48
CA GLY A 32 13.84 1.81 -3.44
C GLY A 32 12.86 1.79 -2.27
N SER A 33 12.71 0.64 -1.62
CA SER A 33 11.80 0.47 -0.48
C SER A 33 12.35 0.93 0.87
N ARG A 34 13.58 1.48 0.93
CA ARG A 34 14.30 1.70 2.20
C ARG A 34 13.54 2.57 3.20
N LEU A 35 12.89 3.63 2.73
CA LEU A 35 12.11 4.54 3.57
C LEU A 35 10.84 3.88 4.15
N MET A 36 10.31 2.85 3.50
CA MET A 36 9.05 2.20 3.90
C MET A 36 9.24 0.86 4.62
N LYS A 37 10.50 0.43 4.87
CA LYS A 37 10.79 -0.84 5.53
C LYS A 37 10.12 -1.00 6.90
N TRP A 38 10.07 0.07 7.69
CA TRP A 38 9.42 0.06 9.00
C TRP A 38 7.94 -0.40 8.90
N ALA A 39 7.25 -0.03 7.82
CA ALA A 39 5.84 -0.34 7.62
C ALA A 39 5.64 -1.73 6.99
N PHE A 40 6.45 -2.12 6.00
CA PHE A 40 6.28 -3.38 5.27
C PHE A 40 6.44 -4.63 6.13
N GLU A 41 7.19 -4.53 7.22
CA GLU A 41 7.38 -5.64 8.16
C GLU A 41 6.28 -5.76 9.22
N THR A 42 5.26 -4.90 9.20
CA THR A 42 4.17 -4.91 10.18
C THR A 42 3.03 -5.83 9.76
N ARG A 43 2.34 -6.46 10.71
CA ARG A 43 1.16 -7.29 10.44
C ARG A 43 0.12 -6.54 9.58
N THR A 44 -0.14 -5.27 9.89
CA THR A 44 -1.09 -4.44 9.17
C THR A 44 -0.78 -4.38 7.68
N PHE A 45 0.48 -4.16 7.28
CA PHE A 45 0.86 -4.11 5.86
C PHE A 45 0.87 -5.49 5.20
N ARG A 46 1.20 -6.55 5.94
CA ARG A 46 1.05 -7.93 5.44
C ARG A 46 -0.41 -8.25 5.10
N GLU A 47 -1.35 -7.86 5.96
CA GLU A 47 -2.79 -8.04 5.73
C GLU A 47 -3.32 -7.20 4.55
N MET A 48 -2.67 -6.08 4.22
CA MET A 48 -2.98 -5.27 3.03
C MET A 48 -2.46 -5.86 1.70
N GLY A 49 -1.75 -7.00 1.75
CA GLY A 49 -1.24 -7.69 0.56
C GLY A 49 0.21 -7.36 0.20
N ILE A 50 0.95 -6.69 1.09
CA ILE A 50 2.41 -6.58 0.94
C ILE A 50 3.03 -7.87 1.49
N HIS A 51 3.48 -8.74 0.60
CA HIS A 51 4.14 -9.97 1.00
C HIS A 51 5.60 -9.71 1.40
N GLY A 52 6.08 -10.46 2.39
CA GLY A 52 7.48 -10.50 2.80
C GLY A 52 7.82 -11.89 3.34
N GLU A 53 9.07 -12.09 3.72
CA GLU A 53 9.62 -13.43 3.98
C GLU A 53 9.26 -14.01 5.36
N SER A 54 8.98 -13.14 6.33
CA SER A 54 8.62 -13.50 7.71
C SER A 54 7.14 -13.28 8.03
N GLU A 55 6.68 -13.74 9.20
CA GLU A 55 5.42 -13.24 9.77
C GLU A 55 5.51 -11.72 10.03
N GLY A 56 4.37 -11.02 9.96
CA GLY A 56 4.30 -9.59 10.26
C GLY A 56 4.50 -9.32 11.75
N SER A 57 5.23 -8.25 12.06
CA SER A 57 5.57 -7.85 13.43
C SER A 57 4.40 -7.18 14.16
N PHE A 58 4.46 -7.21 15.49
CA PHE A 58 3.46 -6.65 16.42
C PHE A 58 4.03 -5.54 17.32
N GLY A 59 5.18 -4.98 16.94
CA GLY A 59 5.92 -4.01 17.75
C GLY A 59 5.38 -2.58 17.67
N VAL A 60 6.23 -1.61 18.02
CA VAL A 60 5.92 -0.19 17.94
C VAL A 60 5.49 0.23 16.53
N ASP A 61 6.17 -0.29 15.51
CA ASP A 61 5.83 -0.01 14.11
C ASP A 61 4.40 -0.46 13.76
N GLU A 62 3.94 -1.61 14.29
CA GLU A 62 2.55 -2.07 14.13
C GLU A 62 1.56 -1.18 14.88
N ALA A 63 1.92 -0.67 16.06
CA ALA A 63 1.07 0.28 16.79
C ALA A 63 0.84 1.58 15.98
N PHE A 64 1.81 2.01 15.18
CA PHE A 64 1.63 3.12 14.25
C PHE A 64 0.87 2.69 12.99
N ALA A 65 1.31 1.61 12.34
CA ALA A 65 0.77 1.13 11.07
C ALA A 65 -0.72 0.77 11.16
N SER A 66 -1.17 0.11 12.24
CA SER A 66 -2.59 -0.23 12.46
C SER A 66 -3.52 0.98 12.50
N THR A 67 -2.98 2.17 12.79
CA THR A 67 -3.75 3.42 12.81
C THR A 67 -3.81 4.14 11.46
N TRP A 68 -3.34 3.54 10.36
CA TRP A 68 -3.26 4.16 9.03
C TRP A 68 -4.59 4.73 8.51
N ARG A 69 -5.73 4.15 8.88
CA ARG A 69 -7.06 4.56 8.42
C ARG A 69 -7.93 5.20 9.51
N PRO A 70 -7.97 4.71 10.76
CA PRO A 70 -8.81 5.29 11.80
C PRO A 70 -8.58 6.81 11.97
N GLY A 71 -9.66 7.59 11.86
CA GLY A 71 -9.64 9.03 12.04
C GLY A 71 -9.04 9.86 10.89
N ILE A 72 -8.65 9.23 9.76
CA ILE A 72 -8.20 9.97 8.57
C ILE A 72 -9.35 10.33 7.61
N THR A 73 -10.48 9.63 7.71
CA THR A 73 -11.69 9.90 6.92
C THR A 73 -12.85 10.28 7.82
N THR A 74 -13.79 11.08 7.32
CA THR A 74 -15.06 11.36 8.00
C THR A 74 -15.81 10.05 8.30
N PRO A 75 -16.37 9.87 9.52
CA PRO A 75 -17.26 8.75 9.80
C PRO A 75 -18.40 8.72 8.77
N GLY A 76 -18.56 7.61 8.04
CA GLY A 76 -19.60 7.43 7.03
C GLY A 76 -19.12 7.33 5.58
N THR A 77 -17.91 7.81 5.26
CA THR A 77 -17.32 7.61 3.92
C THR A 77 -16.65 6.24 3.88
N ARG A 78 -17.40 5.21 3.48
CA ARG A 78 -16.82 3.89 3.21
C ARG A 78 -16.04 3.96 1.89
N LEU A 79 -14.78 4.39 1.93
CA LEU A 79 -13.84 4.08 0.87
C LEU A 79 -13.70 2.55 0.81
N ARG A 80 -14.42 1.94 -0.13
CA ARG A 80 -14.30 0.52 -0.45
C ARG A 80 -12.97 0.35 -1.16
N TRP A 81 -11.98 -0.19 -0.44
CA TRP A 81 -10.73 -0.60 -1.03
C TRP A 81 -11.02 -1.88 -1.82
N SER A 82 -11.08 -1.76 -3.15
CA SER A 82 -11.29 -2.88 -4.07
C SER A 82 -9.93 -3.38 -4.51
N ASN A 83 -9.37 -4.36 -3.78
CA ASN A 83 -8.17 -5.08 -4.21
C ASN A 83 -8.49 -6.15 -5.27
N GLN A 84 -9.36 -5.81 -6.23
CA GLN A 84 -9.56 -6.57 -7.45
C GLN A 84 -9.18 -5.68 -8.62
N ILE A 85 -7.90 -5.69 -8.96
CA ILE A 85 -7.52 -5.58 -10.36
C ILE A 85 -8.08 -6.85 -11.00
N PRO A 86 -9.08 -6.79 -11.90
CA PRO A 86 -9.49 -7.98 -12.62
C PRO A 86 -8.34 -8.30 -13.57
N LEU A 87 -7.54 -9.31 -13.25
CA LEU A 87 -6.86 -10.05 -14.30
C LEU A 87 -7.96 -10.53 -15.23
N ALA A 88 -8.04 -9.91 -16.40
CA ALA A 88 -9.04 -10.20 -17.41
C ALA A 88 -9.02 -11.70 -17.68
N ARG A 89 -10.10 -12.39 -17.27
CA ARG A 89 -10.42 -13.71 -17.81
C ARG A 89 -10.63 -13.52 -19.30
N HIS A 90 -9.65 -13.90 -20.10
CA HIS A 90 -9.83 -14.21 -21.50
C HIS A 90 -10.64 -15.52 -21.59
N GLN A 91 -11.95 -15.45 -21.27
CA GLN A 91 -12.93 -16.39 -21.80
C GLN A 91 -13.49 -15.75 -23.08
N MET A 92 -12.83 -15.98 -24.20
CA MET A 92 -13.51 -15.89 -25.49
C MET A 92 -14.32 -17.18 -25.69
N GLY A 93 -15.62 -17.08 -25.41
CA GLY A 93 -16.61 -18.04 -25.85
C GLY A 93 -16.66 -18.07 -27.37
N GLY A 94 -16.06 -19.10 -27.97
CA GLY A 94 -16.33 -19.51 -29.34
C GLY A 94 -17.59 -20.36 -29.38
N ARG A 95 -18.75 -19.73 -29.63
CA ARG A 95 -19.91 -20.42 -30.17
C ARG A 95 -19.50 -21.07 -31.51
N ARG A 96 -19.51 -22.39 -31.59
CA ARG A 96 -19.78 -23.11 -32.85
C ARG A 96 -20.84 -24.17 -32.60
N ARG A 97 -22.05 -23.81 -33.01
CA ARG A 97 -23.09 -24.73 -33.43
C ARG A 97 -22.70 -25.18 -34.84
N LEU A 98 -22.62 -26.48 -35.09
CA LEU A 98 -22.81 -27.10 -36.41
C LEU A 98 -22.92 -28.62 -36.21
N VAL A 99 -24.09 -29.13 -36.62
CA VAL A 99 -24.50 -30.51 -36.96
C VAL A 99 -24.03 -31.67 -36.10
#